data_AF-A0A835X242-F1
#
_entry.id   AF-A0A835X242-F1
#
_cell.length_a   1.000
_cell.length_b   1.000
_cell.length_c   1.000
_cell.angle_alpha   90.00
_cell.angle_beta   90.00
_cell.angle_gamma   90.00
#
_symmetry.space_group_name_H-M   'P 1'
#
loop_
_entity.id
_entity.type
_entity.pdbx_description
1 polymer ?
#
loop_
_entity_poly.entity_id
_entity_poly.type
_entity_poly.pdbx_seq_one_letter_code
_entity_poly.pdbx_strand_id
1 'polypeptide(L)'
;MYLVAIYGTTGMKTGIKNYTVKAIRDVKKLVNGKIPVGVGFGVSSPQDVKKYVKIGADAVIVGSAFLRLIEKTPSNKLEQK
;
A
#
# COMPACT_ATOMS: atom_id res chain seq x y z
N MET A 1 0.69 -10.25 8.94
CA MET A 1 -0.72 -9.80 8.80
C MET A 1 -0.81 -8.79 7.67
N TYR A 2 -1.81 -8.93 6.78
CA TYR A 2 -2.06 -8.01 5.67
C TYR A 2 -3.24 -7.10 5.99
N LEU A 3 -3.00 -5.78 5.99
CA LEU A 3 -3.99 -4.76 6.31
C LEU A 3 -4.36 -4.00 5.04
N VAL A 4 -5.63 -4.10 4.67
CA VAL A 4 -6.18 -3.41 3.49
C VAL A 4 -6.50 -1.97 3.90
N ALA A 5 -5.72 -1.02 3.37
CA ALA A 5 -5.75 0.37 3.78
C ALA A 5 -7.02 1.12 3.41
N ILE A 6 -7.81 0.59 2.46
CA ILE A 6 -8.93 1.31 1.86
C ILE A 6 -10.06 0.34 1.50
N TYR A 7 -11.29 0.68 1.87
CA TYR A 7 -12.46 0.14 1.19
C TYR A 7 -12.41 0.65 -0.25
N GLY A 8 -12.14 -0.25 -1.19
CA GLY A 8 -12.08 0.08 -2.61
C GLY A 8 -13.44 0.56 -3.08
N THR A 9 -13.64 1.87 -3.18
CA THR A 9 -14.75 2.45 -3.92
C THR A 9 -14.23 3.40 -4.99
N THR A 10 -14.93 3.34 -6.12
CA THR A 10 -14.67 3.98 -7.40
C THR A 10 -14.23 5.44 -7.31
N GLY A 11 -13.25 5.82 -8.13
CA GLY A 11 -12.84 7.21 -8.32
C GLY A 11 -11.69 7.66 -7.40
N MET A 12 -10.50 7.09 -7.59
CA MET A 12 -9.19 7.74 -7.45
C MET A 12 -9.04 8.81 -6.35
N LYS A 13 -9.50 8.58 -5.10
CA LYS A 13 -9.17 9.47 -3.98
C LYS A 13 -7.83 9.06 -3.39
N THR A 14 -6.76 9.57 -3.99
CA THR A 14 -5.38 9.45 -3.54
C THR A 14 -5.19 10.11 -2.17
N GLY A 15 -4.61 9.40 -1.22
CA GLY A 15 -4.20 9.95 0.08
C GLY A 15 -4.48 9.02 1.25
N ILE A 16 -3.54 8.98 2.19
CA ILE A 16 -3.66 8.23 3.43
C ILE A 16 -4.81 8.81 4.25
N LYS A 17 -5.81 7.99 4.56
CA LYS A 17 -6.96 8.38 5.38
C LYS A 17 -6.64 8.17 6.85
N ASN A 18 -7.20 9.02 7.71
CA ASN A 18 -7.01 8.92 9.17
C ASN A 18 -7.43 7.55 9.73
N TYR A 19 -8.46 6.91 9.17
CA TYR A 19 -8.88 5.58 9.62
C TYR A 19 -7.79 4.53 9.34
N THR A 20 -7.08 4.62 8.22
CA THR A 20 -5.98 3.72 7.89
C THR A 20 -4.84 3.87 8.90
N VAL A 21 -4.49 5.12 9.23
CA VAL A 21 -3.47 5.41 10.25
C VAL A 21 -3.86 4.80 11.60
N LYS A 22 -5.12 4.99 12.00
CA LYS A 22 -5.65 4.45 13.25
C LYS A 22 -5.62 2.92 13.24
N ALA A 23 -6.09 2.29 12.17
CA ALA A 23 -6.11 0.84 12.02
C ALA A 23 -4.70 0.24 12.12
N ILE A 24 -3.70 0.83 11.45
CA ILE A 24 -2.30 0.36 11.55
C ILE A 24 -1.80 0.42 12.98
N ARG A 25 -2.05 1.54 13.69
CA ARG A 25 -1.61 1.70 15.09
C ARG A 25 -2.31 0.72 16.03
N ASP A 26 -3.62 0.57 15.91
CA ASP A 26 -4.41 -0.32 16.76
C ASP A 26 -3.97 -1.77 16.56
N VAL A 27 -3.80 -2.19 15.31
CA VAL A 27 -3.28 -3.50 14.97
C VAL A 27 -1.86 -3.71 15.48
N LYS A 28 -0.94 -2.76 15.29
CA LYS A 28 0.44 -2.88 15.79
C LYS A 28 0.49 -3.05 17.31
N LYS A 29 -0.39 -2.37 18.05
CA LYS A 29 -0.55 -2.55 19.50
C LYS A 29 -1.06 -3.96 19.82
N LEU A 30 -2.10 -4.43 19.13
CA LEU A 30 -2.71 -5.74 19.38
C LEU A 30 -1.73 -6.90 19.14
N VAL A 31 -0.94 -6.85 18.06
CA VAL A 31 0.04 -7.90 17.75
C VAL A 31 1.32 -7.81 18.59
N ASN A 32 1.52 -6.70 19.30
CA ASN A 32 2.64 -6.42 20.19
C ASN A 32 4.01 -6.81 19.60
N GLY A 33 4.22 -6.51 18.32
CA GLY A 33 5.46 -6.80 17.58
C GLY A 33 5.69 -8.27 17.20
N LYS A 34 4.81 -9.21 17.58
CA LYS A 34 4.97 -10.64 17.26
C LYS A 34 4.65 -10.98 15.80
N ILE A 35 3.82 -10.17 15.14
CA ILE A 35 3.38 -10.38 13.77
C ILE A 35 3.68 -9.11 12.97
N PRO A 36 4.43 -9.19 11.86
CA PRO A 36 4.66 -8.04 11.00
C PRO A 36 3.36 -7.61 10.30
N VAL A 37 3.15 -6.31 10.20
CA VAL A 37 1.94 -5.69 9.65
C VAL A 37 2.29 -5.02 8.32
N GLY A 38 1.85 -5.65 7.22
CA GLY A 38 1.95 -5.10 5.89
C GLY A 38 0.69 -4.32 5.51
N VAL A 39 0.86 -3.21 4.80
CA VAL A 39 -0.25 -2.33 4.38
C VAL A 39 -0.30 -2.24 2.87
N GLY A 40 -1.47 -2.44 2.26
CA GLY A 40 -1.67 -2.32 0.81
C GLY A 40 -2.95 -1.57 0.48
N PHE A 41 -3.16 -1.31 -0.82
CA PHE A 41 -4.22 -0.48 -1.43
C PHE A 41 -3.96 1.04 -1.38
N GLY A 42 -3.99 1.66 -2.57
CA GLY A 42 -3.84 3.11 -2.81
C GLY A 42 -2.46 3.69 -2.53
N VAL A 43 -1.42 2.87 -2.54
CA VAL A 43 -0.02 3.32 -2.61
C VAL A 43 0.29 3.64 -4.06
N SER A 44 0.61 4.90 -4.36
CA SER A 44 0.86 5.35 -5.73
C SER A 44 2.16 6.14 -5.90
N SER A 45 2.76 6.57 -4.79
CA SER A 45 3.97 7.37 -4.78
C SER A 45 4.97 6.91 -3.71
N PRO A 46 6.28 7.16 -3.88
CA PRO A 46 7.27 6.92 -2.82
C PRO A 46 6.96 7.68 -1.52
N GLN A 47 6.29 8.83 -1.61
CA GLN A 47 5.85 9.62 -0.46
C GLN A 47 4.78 8.87 0.35
N ASP A 48 3.87 8.15 -0.30
CA ASP A 48 2.88 7.31 0.39
C ASP A 48 3.58 6.20 1.18
N VAL A 49 4.57 5.53 0.57
CA VAL A 49 5.39 4.49 1.23
C VAL A 49 6.06 5.06 2.49
N LYS A 50 6.75 6.20 2.37
CA LYS A 50 7.43 6.85 3.50
C LYS A 50 6.46 7.17 4.64
N LYS A 51 5.25 7.64 4.32
CA LYS A 51 4.23 7.92 5.33
C LYS A 51 3.75 6.64 6.02
N TYR A 52 3.47 5.56 5.28
CA TYR A 52 3.04 4.29 5.88
C TYR A 52 4.10 3.69 6.80
N VAL A 53 5.38 3.71 6.38
CA VAL A 53 6.50 3.28 7.23
C VAL A 53 6.60 4.15 8.48
N LYS A 54 6.48 5.48 8.36
CA LYS A 54 6.49 6.40 9.51
C LYS A 54 5.33 6.16 10.48
N ILE A 55 4.21 5.63 10.02
CA ILE A 55 3.06 5.28 10.86
C ILE A 55 3.29 3.97 11.63
N GLY A 56 4.23 3.12 11.19
CA GLY A 56 4.59 1.85 11.83
C GLY A 56 4.24 0.61 11.01
N ALA A 57 3.99 0.74 9.71
CA ALA A 57 3.88 -0.40 8.81
C ALA A 57 5.25 -1.08 8.64
N ASP A 58 5.30 -2.40 8.74
CA ASP A 58 6.52 -3.20 8.55
C ASP A 58 6.75 -3.52 7.07
N ALA A 59 5.69 -3.51 6.27
CA ALA A 59 5.74 -3.69 4.82
C ALA A 59 4.70 -2.82 4.12
N VAL A 60 4.97 -2.45 2.86
CA VAL A 60 4.05 -1.69 2.01
C VAL A 60 3.89 -2.42 0.67
N ILE A 61 2.64 -2.71 0.31
CA ILE A 61 2.29 -3.49 -0.89
C ILE A 61 1.80 -2.54 -1.98
N VAL A 62 2.49 -2.60 -3.12
CA VAL A 62 2.24 -1.77 -4.29
C VAL A 62 1.83 -2.67 -5.45
N GLY A 63 0.60 -2.51 -5.93
CA GLY A 63 0.08 -3.29 -7.07
C GLY A 63 -0.31 -2.40 -8.24
N SER A 64 -1.32 -1.56 -8.04
CA SER A 64 -1.90 -0.71 -9.09
C SER A 64 -0.91 0.25 -9.76
N ALA A 65 0.11 0.73 -9.04
CA ALA A 65 1.15 1.57 -9.65
C ALA A 65 2.02 0.78 -10.63
N PHE A 66 2.40 -0.46 -10.28
CA PHE A 66 3.15 -1.33 -11.19
C PHE A 66 2.29 -1.81 -12.35
N LEU A 67 1.03 -2.14 -12.13
CA LEU A 67 0.11 -2.51 -13.21
C LEU A 67 -0.01 -1.39 -14.25
N ARG A 68 -0.20 -0.14 -13.80
CA ARG A 68 -0.22 1.04 -14.67
C ARG A 68 1.09 1.26 -15.42
N LEU A 69 2.22 0.94 -14.79
CA LEU A 69 3.53 1.03 -15.43
C LEU A 69 3.65 0.00 -16.56
N ILE A 70 3.24 -1.24 -16.30
CA ILE A 70 3.23 -2.33 -17.28
C ILE A 70 2.30 -1.99 -18.44
N GLU A 71 1.07 -1.53 -18.17
CA GLU A 71 0.08 -1.13 -19.18
C GLU A 71 0.59 0.00 -20.10
N LYS A 72 1.43 0.90 -19.59
CA LYS A 72 2.02 2.00 -20.36
C LYS A 72 3.33 1.63 -21.05
N THR A 73 3.89 0.47 -20.75
CA THR A 73 5.17 0.04 -21.31
C THR A 73 4.91 -0.57 -22.70
N PRO A 74 5.56 -0.08 -23.76
CA PRO A 74 5.46 -0.66 -25.09
C PRO A 74 5.83 -2.15 -25.10
N SER A 75 5.10 -2.95 -25.87
CA SER A 75 5.26 -4.42 -25.88
C SER A 75 6.68 -4.90 -26.20
N ASN A 76 7.43 -4.13 -27.00
CA ASN A 76 8.82 -4.44 -27.36
C ASN A 76 9.84 -4.19 -26.22
N LYS A 77 9.41 -3.56 -25.12
CA LYS A 77 10.21 -3.37 -23.90
C LYS A 77 9.80 -4.31 -22.77
N LEU A 78 8.81 -5.16 -22.98
CA LEU A 78 8.42 -6.20 -22.05
C LEU A 78 9.29 -7.45 -22.31
N GLU A 79 9.76 -8.08 -21.24
CA GLU A 79 10.43 -9.37 -21.32
C GLU A 79 9.53 -10.39 -22.04
N GLN A 80 10.08 -11.02 -23.08
CA GLN A 80 9.39 -12.08 -23.82
C GLN A 80 9.71 -13.44 -23.17
N LYS A 81 8.73 -14.34 -23.25
CA LYS A 81 8.76 -15.62 -22.57
C LYS A 81 9.53 -16.69 -23.35
#